data_AF-A0AAE0LBZ6-F1
#
_entry.id   AF-A0AAE0LBZ6-F1
#
_cell.length_a   1.000
_cell.length_b   1.000
_cell.length_c   1.000
_cell.angle_alpha   90.00
_cell.angle_beta   90.00
_cell.angle_gamma   90.00
#
_symmetry.space_group_name_H-M   'P 1'
#
loop_
_entity.id
_entity.type
_entity.pdbx_description
1 polymer ?
#
loop_
_entity_poly.entity_id
_entity_poly.type
_entity_poly.pdbx_seq_one_letter_code
_entity_poly.pdbx_strand_id
1 'polypeptide(L)'
;MAGVYYFSTYIVFLLLACLEAIRCQSYHAFNGYGNNIRNPGWGIAGGELIRYPVPQAYSDGISAFTESKSGKDLPGARAISLKFVGKDRESVVRSERGTTDFVTYLGQFFDHDFDLNEHSWFDYGVGGEDAPIPIPECDPWYDPACEGDKTIGFSRTGYNGSTPVDKPRQQINGITSFLDGSVVYGSSFEWASKLRAYRDGKLLTSDGNLLPWNNMGLSMANDVNREDMMYAAGDKRANVNPAVIAIQTLFMRNHNRLAEMYADENPGWNDEDLYYAARKWNIAQMQAVCNRALAAS
;
A
#
# COMPACT_ATOMS: atom_id res chain seq x y z
N MET A 1 -12.66 -4.22 -53.50
CA MET A 1 -12.69 -2.93 -52.77
C MET A 1 -12.86 -3.05 -51.25
N ALA A 2 -13.33 -4.17 -50.69
CA ALA A 2 -13.49 -4.32 -49.23
C ALA A 2 -12.16 -4.52 -48.44
N GLY A 3 -11.12 -5.11 -49.04
CA GLY A 3 -9.86 -5.41 -48.33
C GLY A 3 -8.98 -4.21 -47.96
N VAL A 4 -9.13 -3.08 -48.64
CA VAL A 4 -8.34 -1.86 -48.37
C VAL A 4 -8.88 -1.11 -47.14
N TYR A 5 -10.19 -1.19 -46.89
CA TYR A 5 -10.82 -0.56 -45.72
C TYR A 5 -10.45 -1.26 -44.42
N TYR A 6 -10.40 -2.61 -44.41
CA TYR A 6 -9.98 -3.37 -43.23
C TYR A 6 -8.52 -3.10 -42.85
N PHE A 7 -7.61 -3.03 -43.83
CA PHE A 7 -6.20 -2.75 -43.57
C PHE A 7 -5.96 -1.33 -43.02
N SER A 8 -6.72 -0.36 -43.53
CA SER A 8 -6.71 1.03 -43.05
C SER A 8 -7.20 1.16 -41.60
N THR A 9 -8.29 0.50 -41.23
CA THR A 9 -8.78 0.50 -39.85
C THR A 9 -7.81 -0.16 -38.87
N TYR A 10 -7.15 -1.27 -39.24
CA TYR A 10 -6.17 -1.93 -38.39
C TYR A 10 -4.92 -1.08 -38.15
N ILE A 11 -4.45 -0.36 -39.18
CA ILE A 11 -3.33 0.59 -39.04
C ILE A 11 -3.72 1.77 -38.13
N VAL A 12 -4.95 2.29 -38.24
CA VAL A 12 -5.44 3.35 -37.35
C VAL A 12 -5.55 2.87 -35.90
N PHE A 13 -6.04 1.65 -35.65
CA PHE A 13 -6.07 1.06 -34.31
C PHE A 13 -4.65 0.83 -33.74
N LEU A 14 -3.71 0.35 -34.55
CA LEU A 14 -2.31 0.18 -34.14
C LEU A 14 -1.63 1.54 -33.88
N LEU A 15 -1.92 2.57 -34.68
CA LEU A 15 -1.41 3.92 -34.47
C LEU A 15 -2.01 4.58 -33.23
N LEU A 16 -3.31 4.40 -32.96
CA LEU A 16 -3.96 4.88 -31.74
C LEU A 16 -3.42 4.15 -30.50
N ALA A 17 -3.23 2.83 -30.56
CA ALA A 17 -2.60 2.05 -29.49
C ALA A 17 -1.12 2.46 -29.28
N CYS A 18 -0.39 2.79 -30.35
CA CYS A 18 0.97 3.35 -30.25
C CYS A 18 0.98 4.77 -29.68
N LEU A 19 0.02 5.64 -30.03
CA LEU A 19 -0.10 6.99 -29.48
C LEU A 19 -0.49 6.98 -28.00
N GLU A 20 -1.39 6.08 -27.59
CA GLU A 20 -1.67 5.82 -26.18
C GLU A 20 -0.45 5.21 -25.47
N ALA A 21 0.30 4.31 -26.11
CA ALA A 21 1.53 3.76 -25.54
C ALA A 21 2.65 4.81 -25.40
N ILE A 22 2.78 5.76 -26.33
CA ILE A 22 3.74 6.87 -26.27
C ILE A 22 3.34 7.87 -25.16
N ARG A 23 2.04 8.15 -25.00
CA ARG A 23 1.53 8.92 -23.85
C ARG A 23 1.75 8.17 -22.54
N CYS A 24 1.56 6.85 -22.52
CA CYS A 24 1.85 5.97 -21.39
C CYS A 24 3.36 5.96 -21.06
N GLN A 25 4.25 6.14 -22.04
CA GLN A 25 5.69 6.26 -21.80
C GLN A 25 6.09 7.58 -21.11
N SER A 26 5.19 8.57 -21.06
CA SER A 26 5.41 9.85 -20.37
C SER A 26 5.08 9.81 -18.88
N TYR A 27 4.33 8.79 -18.44
CA TYR A 27 3.76 8.69 -17.09
C TYR A 27 3.95 7.30 -16.51
N HIS A 28 4.34 7.21 -15.24
CA HIS A 28 4.58 5.91 -14.59
C HIS A 28 3.30 5.07 -14.55
N ALA A 29 3.40 3.79 -14.96
CA ALA A 29 2.32 2.83 -14.86
C ALA A 29 1.87 2.67 -13.39
N PHE A 30 0.56 2.53 -13.16
CA PHE A 30 0.00 2.41 -11.79
C PHE A 30 0.50 1.18 -11.03
N ASN A 31 0.82 0.10 -11.73
CA ASN A 31 1.34 -1.12 -11.13
C ASN A 31 2.88 -1.14 -11.07
N GLY A 32 3.56 -0.05 -11.41
CA GLY A 32 5.02 0.05 -11.40
C GLY A 32 5.76 -0.63 -12.55
N TYR A 33 5.05 -1.32 -13.46
CA TYR A 33 5.71 -2.06 -14.56
C TYR A 33 6.48 -1.12 -15.50
N GLY A 34 7.66 -1.57 -15.93
CA GLY A 34 8.49 -0.83 -16.88
C GLY A 34 9.27 0.33 -16.28
N ASN A 35 9.21 0.54 -14.96
CA ASN A 35 10.01 1.57 -14.28
C ASN A 35 11.53 1.34 -14.49
N ASN A 36 11.98 0.09 -14.36
CA ASN A 36 13.34 -0.30 -14.74
C ASN A 36 13.37 -0.86 -16.17
N ILE A 37 14.13 -0.20 -17.07
CA ILE A 37 14.21 -0.54 -18.49
C ILE A 37 14.74 -1.97 -18.73
N ARG A 38 15.66 -2.46 -17.88
CA ARG A 38 16.26 -3.79 -18.04
C ARG A 38 15.47 -4.89 -17.36
N ASN A 39 14.78 -4.54 -16.27
CA ASN A 39 14.02 -5.47 -15.44
C ASN A 39 12.63 -4.89 -15.18
N PRO A 40 11.73 -4.91 -16.17
CA PRO A 40 10.47 -4.18 -16.10
C PRO A 40 9.52 -4.67 -14.99
N GLY A 41 9.76 -5.85 -14.42
CA GLY A 41 9.01 -6.40 -13.28
C GLY A 41 9.54 -6.00 -11.90
N TRP A 42 10.61 -5.20 -11.79
CA TRP A 42 11.10 -4.76 -10.48
C TRP A 42 10.18 -3.71 -9.86
N GLY A 43 9.81 -3.93 -8.60
CA GLY A 43 8.99 -3.00 -7.80
C GLY A 43 7.51 -2.95 -8.18
N ILE A 44 7.05 -3.89 -9.00
CA ILE A 44 5.64 -3.97 -9.39
C ILE A 44 4.76 -4.41 -8.22
N ALA A 45 3.50 -3.97 -8.25
CA ALA A 45 2.46 -4.54 -7.40
C ALA A 45 2.30 -6.04 -7.66
N GLY A 46 2.20 -6.84 -6.60
CA GLY A 46 2.21 -8.30 -6.66
C GLY A 46 3.61 -8.92 -6.80
N GLY A 47 4.68 -8.11 -6.79
CA GLY A 47 6.05 -8.59 -6.84
C GLY A 47 6.54 -9.17 -5.51
N GLU A 48 7.58 -10.01 -5.56
CA GLU A 48 8.22 -10.53 -4.34
C GLU A 48 8.99 -9.44 -3.60
N LEU A 49 8.93 -9.48 -2.26
CA LEU A 49 9.79 -8.66 -1.43
C LEU A 49 11.26 -9.10 -1.58
N ILE A 50 12.16 -8.12 -1.69
CA ILE A 50 13.58 -8.41 -1.71
C ILE A 50 14.05 -8.88 -0.33
N ARG A 51 14.99 -9.83 -0.32
CA ARG A 51 15.72 -10.20 0.89
C ARG A 51 17.09 -9.53 0.85
N TYR A 52 17.29 -8.51 1.69
CA TYR A 52 18.63 -7.97 1.96
C TYR A 52 19.51 -9.09 2.55
N PRO A 53 20.82 -9.19 2.28
CA PRO A 53 21.61 -10.42 2.38
C PRO A 53 21.80 -10.95 3.83
N VAL A 54 20.72 -11.47 4.40
CA VAL A 54 20.66 -12.24 5.62
C VAL A 54 20.06 -13.61 5.29
N PRO A 55 20.61 -14.70 5.85
CA PRO A 55 20.02 -16.02 5.69
C PRO A 55 18.56 -16.03 6.15
N GLN A 56 17.73 -16.80 5.45
CA GLN A 56 16.35 -16.99 5.87
C GLN A 56 16.33 -17.77 7.19
N ALA A 57 15.59 -17.25 8.16
CA ALA A 57 15.56 -17.81 9.51
C ALA A 57 14.40 -18.79 9.71
N TYR A 58 14.10 -19.63 8.71
CA TYR A 58 13.17 -20.76 8.92
C TYR A 58 13.93 -21.93 9.52
N SER A 59 13.38 -22.62 10.53
CA SER A 59 14.08 -23.72 11.22
C SER A 59 14.33 -24.92 10.29
N ASP A 60 13.42 -25.16 9.36
CA ASP A 60 13.52 -26.16 8.28
C ASP A 60 14.19 -25.62 7.01
N GLY A 61 14.60 -24.34 7.01
CA GLY A 61 15.10 -23.65 5.83
C GLY A 61 14.05 -23.39 4.74
N ILE A 62 12.78 -23.69 4.98
CA ILE A 62 11.70 -23.63 3.98
C ILE A 62 10.60 -22.67 4.46
N SER A 63 9.93 -22.98 5.57
CA SER A 63 8.77 -22.20 6.02
C SER A 63 8.43 -22.33 7.51
N ALA A 64 9.04 -23.25 8.25
CA ALA A 64 8.77 -23.43 9.69
C ALA A 64 9.27 -22.22 10.49
N PHE A 65 8.53 -21.85 11.55
CA PHE A 65 8.93 -20.75 12.43
C PHE A 65 10.34 -20.96 12.99
N THR A 66 11.05 -19.86 13.20
CA THR A 66 12.41 -19.88 13.73
C THR A 66 12.46 -20.58 15.09
N GLU A 67 13.52 -21.37 15.31
CA GLU A 67 13.83 -21.96 16.61
C GLU A 67 15.07 -21.30 17.23
N SER A 68 15.21 -21.41 18.56
CA SER A 68 16.39 -20.89 19.23
C SER A 68 17.64 -21.67 18.87
N LYS A 69 18.77 -20.97 18.71
CA LYS A 69 20.10 -21.59 18.59
C LYS A 69 20.50 -22.42 19.81
N SER A 70 19.85 -22.19 20.96
CA SER A 70 20.12 -22.91 22.21
C SER A 70 19.36 -24.24 22.34
N GLY A 71 18.44 -24.55 21.42
CA GLY A 71 17.55 -25.71 21.51
C GLY A 71 16.40 -25.56 22.53
N LYS A 72 16.23 -24.36 23.13
CA LYS A 72 15.05 -24.00 23.94
C LYS A 72 14.04 -23.23 23.09
N ASP A 73 12.79 -23.15 23.52
CA ASP A 73 11.79 -22.34 22.82
C ASP A 73 12.16 -20.85 22.82
N LEU A 74 11.85 -20.17 21.73
CA LEU A 74 11.89 -18.71 21.70
C LEU A 74 10.78 -18.15 22.59
N PRO A 75 11.00 -17.04 23.32
CA PRO A 75 9.94 -16.40 24.07
C PRO A 75 8.82 -15.94 23.13
N GLY A 76 7.57 -16.20 23.52
CA GLY A 76 6.40 -15.79 22.73
C GLY A 76 6.30 -14.27 22.57
N ALA A 77 5.73 -13.81 21.45
CA ALA A 77 5.64 -12.39 21.12
C ALA A 77 4.92 -11.56 22.20
N ARG A 78 3.86 -12.10 22.82
CA ARG A 78 3.17 -11.43 23.92
C ARG A 78 4.04 -11.33 25.18
N ALA A 79 4.78 -12.38 25.53
CA ALA A 79 5.70 -12.36 26.66
C ALA A 79 6.79 -11.29 26.48
N ILE A 80 7.34 -11.14 25.27
CA ILE A 80 8.27 -10.07 24.91
C ILE A 80 7.59 -8.70 25.06
N SER A 81 6.39 -8.54 24.52
CA SER A 81 5.61 -7.29 24.60
C SER A 81 5.38 -6.86 26.06
N LEU A 82 4.96 -7.77 26.94
CA LEU A 82 4.81 -7.51 28.37
C LEU A 82 6.13 -7.05 29.03
N LYS A 83 7.24 -7.71 28.67
CA LYS A 83 8.55 -7.43 29.25
C LYS A 83 9.08 -6.04 28.87
N PHE A 84 8.93 -5.63 27.62
CA PHE A 84 9.58 -4.44 27.08
C PHE A 84 8.66 -3.24 26.85
N VAL A 85 7.38 -3.49 26.59
CA VAL A 85 6.38 -2.46 26.24
C VAL A 85 5.33 -2.29 27.34
N GLY A 86 4.92 -3.39 27.99
CA GLY A 86 3.74 -3.44 28.85
C GLY A 86 3.87 -2.91 30.28
N LYS A 87 5.00 -2.37 30.73
CA LYS A 87 5.11 -1.86 32.12
C LYS A 87 5.21 -0.35 32.17
N ASP A 88 4.41 0.26 33.04
CA ASP A 88 4.62 1.55 33.75
C ASP A 88 5.46 2.59 32.99
N ARG A 89 5.19 2.79 31.70
CA ARG A 89 5.75 3.93 31.00
C ARG A 89 4.94 5.12 31.45
N GLU A 90 5.63 6.20 31.79
CA GLU A 90 5.00 7.50 32.00
C GLU A 90 3.96 7.70 30.90
N SER A 91 2.75 8.13 31.28
CA SER A 91 1.64 8.30 30.34
C SER A 91 1.94 9.30 29.22
N VAL A 92 3.06 10.05 29.33
CA VAL A 92 3.54 11.00 28.35
C VAL A 92 5.06 10.85 28.19
N VAL A 93 5.49 10.08 27.19
CA VAL A 93 6.89 10.09 26.72
C VAL A 93 6.98 11.09 25.58
N ARG A 94 7.73 12.18 25.76
CA ARG A 94 7.95 13.18 24.70
C ARG A 94 9.09 12.74 23.79
N SER A 95 8.98 13.08 22.50
CA SER A 95 10.08 12.89 21.56
C SER A 95 11.31 13.68 22.01
N GLU A 96 12.44 13.00 22.21
CA GLU A 96 13.74 13.65 22.51
C GLU A 96 14.22 14.55 21.38
N ARG A 97 13.75 14.29 20.15
CA ARG A 97 14.06 15.08 18.96
C ARG A 97 13.10 16.24 18.72
N GLY A 98 12.10 16.42 19.60
CA GLY A 98 11.10 17.49 19.46
C GLY A 98 10.16 17.32 18.26
N THR A 99 10.04 16.10 17.71
CA THR A 99 9.14 15.81 16.59
C THR A 99 7.68 15.90 17.01
N THR A 100 6.81 16.33 16.10
CA THR A 100 5.36 16.32 16.30
C THR A 100 4.79 14.93 16.00
N ASP A 101 3.60 14.63 16.55
CA ASP A 101 2.88 13.38 16.25
C ASP A 101 2.56 13.22 14.76
N PHE A 102 2.51 14.34 14.02
CA PHE A 102 2.34 14.33 12.57
C PHE A 102 3.42 13.48 11.87
N VAL A 103 4.65 13.46 12.37
CA VAL A 103 5.73 12.64 11.79
C VAL A 103 5.41 11.15 11.86
N THR A 104 4.79 10.68 12.95
CA THR A 104 4.37 9.28 13.11
C THR A 104 3.34 8.89 12.06
N TYR A 105 2.29 9.70 11.89
CA TYR A 105 1.22 9.40 10.93
C TYR A 105 1.64 9.65 9.48
N LEU A 106 2.56 10.58 9.24
CA LEU A 106 3.17 10.77 7.93
C LEU A 106 4.04 9.57 7.55
N GLY A 107 4.79 9.01 8.51
CA GLY A 107 5.53 7.77 8.33
C GLY A 107 4.60 6.61 7.95
N GLN A 108 3.48 6.45 8.66
CA GLN A 108 2.46 5.45 8.31
C GLN A 108 1.85 5.70 6.92
N PHE A 109 1.55 6.94 6.56
CA PHE A 109 1.05 7.25 5.23
C PHE A 109 2.04 6.85 4.12
N PHE A 110 3.34 7.05 4.32
CA PHE A 110 4.34 6.62 3.34
C PHE A 110 4.61 5.11 3.35
N ASP A 111 4.54 4.43 4.50
CA ASP A 111 4.52 2.96 4.58
C ASP A 111 3.45 2.36 3.67
N HIS A 112 2.27 2.99 3.66
CA HIS A 112 1.17 2.60 2.77
C HIS A 112 1.42 2.88 1.27
N ASP A 113 2.57 3.48 0.91
CA ASP A 113 3.05 3.65 -0.46
C ASP A 113 4.27 2.77 -0.78
N PHE A 114 4.76 1.99 0.19
CA PHE A 114 5.94 1.13 0.02
C PHE A 114 5.58 -0.36 0.03
N ASP A 115 4.73 -0.79 0.96
CA ASP A 115 4.40 -2.20 1.10
C ASP A 115 3.03 -2.50 1.70
N LEU A 116 2.49 -3.66 1.28
CA LEU A 116 1.24 -4.23 1.76
C LEU A 116 1.33 -5.75 1.74
N ASN A 117 1.41 -6.37 2.91
CA ASN A 117 1.49 -7.81 3.07
C ASN A 117 0.25 -8.34 3.78
N GLU A 118 -0.66 -8.92 3.01
CA GLU A 118 -1.92 -9.44 3.53
C GLU A 118 -1.84 -10.90 3.91
N HIS A 119 -2.74 -11.33 4.80
CA HIS A 119 -2.89 -12.73 5.18
C HIS A 119 -3.41 -13.56 4.00
N SER A 120 -4.32 -13.06 3.16
CA SER A 120 -4.83 -13.80 2.00
C SER A 120 -4.71 -12.99 0.71
N TRP A 121 -4.00 -13.55 -0.27
CA TRP A 121 -4.07 -13.12 -1.66
C TRP A 121 -4.65 -14.27 -2.48
N PHE A 122 -5.95 -14.23 -2.74
CA PHE A 122 -6.63 -15.27 -3.55
C PHE A 122 -6.00 -15.37 -4.96
N ASP A 123 -5.44 -14.28 -5.48
CA ASP A 123 -4.80 -14.24 -6.80
C ASP A 123 -3.37 -14.81 -6.85
N TYR A 124 -2.70 -15.02 -5.70
CA TYR A 124 -1.27 -15.42 -5.66
C TYR A 124 -0.98 -16.75 -4.94
N GLY A 125 -2.02 -17.51 -4.58
CA GLY A 125 -1.95 -18.97 -4.57
C GLY A 125 -1.91 -19.67 -3.21
N VAL A 126 -1.66 -19.01 -2.07
CA VAL A 126 -1.85 -19.63 -0.74
C VAL A 126 -2.29 -18.57 0.28
N GLY A 127 -3.43 -18.84 0.94
CA GLY A 127 -4.00 -17.99 1.99
C GLY A 127 -3.24 -18.09 3.32
N GLY A 128 -3.61 -17.24 4.26
CA GLY A 128 -2.91 -17.10 5.53
C GLY A 128 -3.03 -18.36 6.37
N GLU A 129 -1.92 -18.77 6.98
CA GLU A 129 -1.89 -19.88 7.92
C GLU A 129 -2.13 -19.35 9.32
N ASP A 130 -3.07 -19.92 10.06
CA ASP A 130 -3.25 -19.56 11.46
C ASP A 130 -1.98 -19.85 12.26
N ALA A 131 -1.52 -18.84 12.98
CA ALA A 131 -0.36 -18.91 13.85
C ALA A 131 -0.65 -18.11 15.13
N PRO A 132 -1.68 -18.51 15.90
CA PRO A 132 -2.14 -17.76 17.06
C PRO A 132 -1.00 -17.50 18.04
N ILE A 133 -0.95 -16.29 18.59
CA ILE A 133 0.11 -15.89 19.52
C ILE A 133 -0.30 -16.36 20.92
N PRO A 134 0.48 -17.23 21.58
CA PRO A 134 0.17 -17.67 22.94
C PRO A 134 0.21 -16.50 23.92
N ILE A 135 -0.82 -16.43 24.77
CA ILE A 135 -0.90 -15.47 25.88
C ILE A 135 -0.28 -16.14 27.13
N PRO A 136 0.69 -15.50 27.80
CA PRO A 136 1.20 -15.99 29.07
C PRO A 136 0.07 -16.10 30.12
N GLU A 137 0.08 -17.15 30.91
CA GLU A 137 -0.82 -17.29 32.06
C GLU A 137 -0.73 -16.05 32.96
N CYS A 138 -1.88 -15.60 33.48
CA CYS A 138 -2.00 -14.38 34.27
C CYS A 138 -1.60 -13.09 33.52
N ASP A 139 -1.69 -13.07 32.18
CA ASP A 139 -1.58 -11.82 31.43
C ASP A 139 -2.62 -10.81 31.94
N PRO A 140 -2.23 -9.61 32.40
CA PRO A 140 -3.16 -8.75 33.12
C PRO A 140 -4.25 -8.13 32.23
N TRP A 141 -4.17 -8.27 30.91
CA TRP A 141 -5.18 -7.77 29.97
C TRP A 141 -5.98 -8.89 29.32
N TYR A 142 -5.30 -9.91 28.81
CA TYR A 142 -5.93 -10.97 28.02
C TYR A 142 -6.21 -12.24 28.83
N ASP A 143 -5.55 -12.44 29.98
CA ASP A 143 -5.80 -13.56 30.90
C ASP A 143 -5.80 -13.13 32.39
N PRO A 144 -6.63 -12.15 32.79
CA PRO A 144 -6.61 -11.64 34.17
C PRO A 144 -7.08 -12.67 35.21
N ALA A 145 -7.76 -13.72 34.78
CA ALA A 145 -8.24 -14.81 35.63
C ALA A 145 -7.23 -15.96 35.78
N CYS A 146 -6.05 -15.88 35.14
CA CYS A 146 -5.04 -16.93 35.14
C CYS A 146 -5.59 -18.30 34.68
N GLU A 147 -6.38 -18.32 33.61
CA GLU A 147 -6.98 -19.56 33.11
C GLU A 147 -5.98 -20.38 32.28
N GLY A 148 -4.96 -19.72 31.70
CA GLY A 148 -4.04 -20.35 30.76
C GLY A 148 -4.66 -20.63 29.38
N ASP A 149 -3.87 -21.19 28.47
CA ASP A 149 -4.29 -21.64 27.12
C ASP A 149 -5.04 -20.59 26.25
N LYS A 150 -4.86 -19.30 26.53
CA LYS A 150 -5.42 -18.21 25.72
C LYS A 150 -4.49 -17.83 24.56
N THR A 151 -5.08 -17.33 23.48
CA THR A 151 -4.30 -16.85 22.32
C THR A 151 -4.83 -15.53 21.76
N ILE A 152 -3.94 -14.77 21.12
CA ILE A 152 -4.30 -13.63 20.25
C ILE A 152 -4.34 -14.16 18.82
N GLY A 153 -5.43 -13.88 18.10
CA GLY A 153 -5.57 -14.23 16.70
C GLY A 153 -4.45 -13.62 15.85
N PHE A 154 -3.78 -14.45 15.07
CA PHE A 154 -2.75 -14.06 14.13
C PHE A 154 -2.71 -15.07 13.00
N SER A 155 -2.58 -14.58 11.77
CA SER A 155 -2.38 -15.41 10.59
C SER A 155 -1.12 -14.94 9.88
N ARG A 156 -0.34 -15.90 9.39
CA ARG A 156 0.83 -15.62 8.55
C ARG A 156 0.37 -14.92 7.28
N THR A 157 1.22 -14.05 6.76
CA THR A 157 0.98 -13.41 5.46
C THR A 157 0.90 -14.46 4.37
N GLY A 158 0.10 -14.19 3.34
CA GLY A 158 0.15 -14.88 2.07
C GLY A 158 1.56 -14.83 1.48
N TYR A 159 1.85 -15.79 0.62
CA TYR A 159 3.16 -15.95 0.01
C TYR A 159 3.01 -16.37 -1.46
N ASN A 160 4.09 -16.25 -2.23
CA ASN A 160 4.11 -16.68 -3.61
C ASN A 160 3.98 -18.20 -3.69
N GLY A 161 2.80 -18.68 -4.05
CA GLY A 161 2.51 -20.11 -4.21
C GLY A 161 3.30 -20.79 -5.33
N SER A 162 3.94 -20.01 -6.21
CA SER A 162 4.85 -20.53 -7.25
C SER A 162 6.27 -20.78 -6.72
N THR A 163 6.56 -20.43 -5.47
CA THR A 163 7.84 -20.77 -4.82
C THR A 163 7.97 -22.29 -4.75
N PRO A 164 9.04 -22.91 -5.28
CA PRO A 164 9.20 -24.35 -5.20
C PRO A 164 9.23 -24.83 -3.74
N VAL A 165 8.67 -26.02 -3.47
CA VAL A 165 8.51 -26.54 -2.11
C VAL A 165 9.83 -26.80 -1.36
N ASP A 166 10.93 -26.97 -2.10
CA ASP A 166 12.29 -27.13 -1.57
C ASP A 166 13.01 -25.78 -1.41
N LYS A 167 12.34 -24.68 -1.74
CA LYS A 167 12.86 -23.32 -1.60
C LYS A 167 12.19 -22.62 -0.44
N PRO A 168 12.92 -21.72 0.21
CA PRO A 168 12.33 -20.93 1.26
C PRO A 168 11.17 -20.06 0.76
N ARG A 169 10.08 -20.03 1.54
CA ARG A 169 8.85 -19.26 1.28
C ARG A 169 9.14 -17.78 0.97
N GLN A 170 8.50 -17.22 -0.06
CA GLN A 170 8.63 -15.81 -0.44
C GLN A 170 7.33 -15.00 -0.28
N GLN A 171 7.40 -13.88 0.43
CA GLN A 171 6.26 -12.99 0.61
C GLN A 171 6.12 -12.02 -0.58
N ILE A 172 4.88 -11.65 -0.86
CA ILE A 172 4.51 -10.73 -1.93
C ILE A 172 4.18 -9.36 -1.35
N ASN A 173 4.62 -8.31 -2.03
CA ASN A 173 4.12 -6.97 -1.81
C ASN A 173 2.89 -6.74 -2.70
N GLY A 174 1.74 -6.46 -2.09
CA GLY A 174 0.48 -6.21 -2.79
C GLY A 174 0.42 -4.89 -3.56
N ILE A 175 1.33 -3.96 -3.26
CA ILE A 175 1.40 -2.63 -3.88
C ILE A 175 2.76 -2.39 -4.54
N THR A 176 2.90 -1.27 -5.24
CA THR A 176 4.16 -0.85 -5.85
C THR A 176 5.19 -0.57 -4.75
N SER A 177 6.47 -0.87 -5.02
CA SER A 177 7.55 -0.60 -4.05
C SER A 177 8.12 0.83 -4.18
N PHE A 178 7.58 1.62 -5.10
CA PHE A 178 8.08 2.95 -5.40
C PHE A 178 7.32 3.97 -4.58
N LEU A 179 7.98 5.09 -4.24
CA LEU A 179 7.28 6.28 -3.76
C LEU A 179 6.60 6.99 -4.94
N ASP A 180 5.56 6.37 -5.50
CA ASP A 180 4.88 6.79 -6.72
C ASP A 180 3.42 7.24 -6.49
N GLY A 181 3.06 7.46 -5.22
CA GLY A 181 1.76 7.95 -4.82
C GLY A 181 0.64 6.95 -5.00
N SER A 182 0.94 5.66 -5.14
CA SER A 182 -0.05 4.58 -5.11
C SER A 182 -0.97 4.65 -3.88
N VAL A 183 -0.49 5.18 -2.76
CA VAL A 183 -1.31 5.45 -1.56
C VAL A 183 -2.49 6.41 -1.85
N VAL A 184 -2.35 7.32 -2.83
CA VAL A 184 -3.39 8.25 -3.30
C VAL A 184 -4.12 7.70 -4.54
N TYR A 185 -3.39 7.12 -5.48
CA TYR A 185 -3.89 6.78 -6.82
C TYR A 185 -4.22 5.31 -7.05
N GLY A 186 -3.84 4.42 -6.13
CA GLY A 186 -3.93 2.97 -6.29
C GLY A 186 -2.75 2.37 -7.05
N SER A 187 -2.52 1.08 -6.82
CA SER A 187 -1.44 0.31 -7.45
C SER A 187 -1.88 -0.46 -8.71
N SER A 188 -3.05 -0.12 -9.27
CA SER A 188 -3.54 -0.67 -10.53
C SER A 188 -4.38 0.36 -11.28
N PHE A 189 -4.46 0.22 -12.61
CA PHE A 189 -5.30 1.10 -13.42
C PHE A 189 -6.79 0.98 -13.06
N GLU A 190 -7.26 -0.23 -12.72
CA GLU A 190 -8.66 -0.45 -12.30
C GLU A 190 -8.97 0.23 -10.96
N TRP A 191 -8.02 0.24 -10.03
CA TRP A 191 -8.19 0.95 -8.77
C TRP A 191 -8.19 2.46 -9.00
N ALA A 192 -7.22 2.94 -9.77
CA ALA A 192 -7.08 4.35 -10.11
C ALA A 192 -8.30 4.91 -10.83
N SER A 193 -8.88 4.16 -11.78
CA SER A 193 -10.05 4.57 -12.55
C SER A 193 -11.26 4.83 -11.66
N LYS A 194 -11.47 4.01 -10.63
CA LYS A 194 -12.58 4.16 -9.67
C LYS A 194 -12.46 5.43 -8.82
N LEU A 195 -11.26 5.94 -8.61
CA LEU A 195 -11.00 7.15 -7.81
C LEU A 195 -11.13 8.46 -8.61
N ARG A 196 -11.24 8.40 -9.94
CA ARG A 196 -11.26 9.56 -10.83
C ARG A 196 -12.67 10.10 -11.04
N ALA A 197 -12.78 11.43 -11.10
CA ALA A 197 -14.03 12.11 -11.46
C ALA A 197 -14.27 12.13 -12.98
N TYR A 198 -13.22 11.90 -13.79
CA TYR A 198 -13.24 12.04 -15.24
C TYR A 198 -13.79 13.40 -15.70
N ARG A 199 -13.47 14.43 -14.90
CA ARG A 199 -13.83 15.82 -15.14
C ARG A 199 -12.71 16.69 -14.61
N ASP A 200 -12.24 17.61 -15.46
CA ASP A 200 -11.21 18.60 -15.15
C ASP A 200 -9.92 18.01 -14.56
N GLY A 201 -9.61 16.74 -14.86
CA GLY A 201 -8.44 16.01 -14.37
C GLY A 201 -8.48 15.67 -12.88
N LYS A 202 -9.66 15.70 -12.23
CA LYS A 202 -9.79 15.59 -10.77
C LYS A 202 -10.03 14.16 -10.27
N LEU A 203 -9.68 13.96 -9.00
CA LEU A 203 -10.14 12.84 -8.17
C LEU A 203 -11.53 13.14 -7.59
N LEU A 204 -12.30 12.07 -7.34
CA LEU A 204 -13.58 12.15 -6.67
C LEU A 204 -13.43 12.69 -5.24
N THR A 205 -14.47 13.37 -4.77
CA THR A 205 -14.58 13.89 -3.40
C THR A 205 -15.98 13.66 -2.86
N SER A 206 -16.12 13.67 -1.54
CA SER A 206 -17.42 13.77 -0.86
C SER A 206 -17.63 15.18 -0.30
N ASP A 207 -18.80 15.40 0.33
CA ASP A 207 -19.17 16.66 0.96
C ASP A 207 -18.06 17.18 1.89
N GLY A 208 -17.82 18.49 1.83
CA GLY A 208 -16.72 19.12 2.58
C GLY A 208 -15.33 18.89 1.96
N ASN A 209 -15.26 18.46 0.69
CA ASN A 209 -14.01 18.20 -0.01
C ASN A 209 -13.18 17.13 0.71
N LEU A 210 -13.85 16.11 1.25
CA LEU A 210 -13.22 14.96 1.90
C LEU A 210 -12.97 13.86 0.86
N LEU A 211 -12.26 12.80 1.24
CA LEU A 211 -12.16 11.58 0.43
C LEU A 211 -13.58 11.11 0.01
N PRO A 212 -13.73 10.49 -1.17
CA PRO A 212 -15.02 9.97 -1.60
C PRO A 212 -15.45 8.81 -0.70
N TRP A 213 -16.76 8.65 -0.50
CA TRP A 213 -17.30 7.40 0.08
C TRP A 213 -17.03 6.23 -0.87
N ASN A 214 -16.79 5.03 -0.33
CA ASN A 214 -16.50 3.83 -1.10
C ASN A 214 -17.75 3.20 -1.76
N ASN A 215 -18.51 3.99 -2.52
CA ASN A 215 -19.66 3.52 -3.30
C ASN A 215 -19.25 2.82 -4.61
N MET A 216 -17.95 2.73 -4.87
CA MET A 216 -17.34 2.17 -6.09
C MET A 216 -16.82 0.74 -5.90
N GLY A 217 -17.03 0.13 -4.73
CA GLY A 217 -16.71 -1.27 -4.46
C GLY A 217 -15.21 -1.57 -4.43
N LEU A 218 -14.38 -0.64 -3.93
CA LEU A 218 -12.99 -0.96 -3.61
C LEU A 218 -12.94 -1.85 -2.37
N SER A 219 -12.02 -2.81 -2.33
CA SER A 219 -11.82 -3.72 -1.19
C SER A 219 -11.03 -3.01 -0.09
N MET A 220 -11.65 -2.04 0.56
CA MET A 220 -11.06 -1.30 1.68
C MET A 220 -10.93 -2.20 2.92
N ALA A 221 -9.83 -2.09 3.67
CA ALA A 221 -9.63 -2.84 4.90
C ALA A 221 -10.69 -2.45 5.94
N ASN A 222 -11.46 -3.42 6.42
CA ASN A 222 -12.67 -3.19 7.20
C ASN A 222 -12.78 -4.16 8.39
N ASP A 223 -11.76 -4.15 9.25
CA ASP A 223 -11.63 -5.10 10.37
C ASP A 223 -12.81 -5.04 11.37
N VAL A 224 -13.58 -3.94 11.36
CA VAL A 224 -14.77 -3.72 12.20
C VAL A 224 -16.10 -3.96 11.48
N ASN A 225 -16.06 -4.42 10.23
CA ASN A 225 -17.23 -4.76 9.41
C ASN A 225 -18.26 -3.61 9.27
N ARG A 226 -17.79 -2.40 8.92
CA ARG A 226 -18.58 -1.17 8.70
C ARG A 226 -18.49 -0.65 7.27
N GLU A 227 -18.98 -1.44 6.31
CA GLU A 227 -18.88 -1.11 4.87
C GLU A 227 -19.55 0.22 4.48
N ASP A 228 -20.58 0.63 5.22
CA ASP A 228 -21.38 1.84 5.00
C ASP A 228 -20.67 3.15 5.36
N MET A 229 -19.50 3.09 6.01
CA MET A 229 -18.79 4.26 6.53
C MET A 229 -17.32 4.33 6.09
N MET A 230 -16.98 3.76 4.95
CA MET A 230 -15.59 3.71 4.47
C MET A 230 -15.31 4.80 3.43
N TYR A 231 -14.25 5.57 3.63
CA TYR A 231 -13.67 6.37 2.56
C TYR A 231 -12.94 5.48 1.56
N ALA A 232 -12.93 5.87 0.30
CA ALA A 232 -12.11 5.31 -0.77
C ALA A 232 -10.85 6.16 -0.97
N ALA A 233 -9.71 5.48 -1.14
CA ALA A 233 -8.40 6.06 -1.40
C ALA A 233 -7.54 5.07 -2.21
N GLY A 234 -6.30 5.43 -2.53
CA GLY A 234 -5.38 4.57 -3.28
C GLY A 234 -4.94 3.31 -2.53
N ASP A 235 -4.67 3.42 -1.23
CA ASP A 235 -4.36 2.28 -0.37
C ASP A 235 -5.56 1.87 0.48
N LYS A 236 -5.79 0.56 0.59
CA LYS A 236 -6.97 0.00 1.25
C LYS A 236 -7.04 0.25 2.75
N ARG A 237 -5.92 0.55 3.41
CA ARG A 237 -5.82 0.79 4.86
C ARG A 237 -6.03 2.26 5.20
N ALA A 238 -6.52 3.10 4.27
CA ALA A 238 -6.74 4.52 4.51
C ALA A 238 -7.61 4.84 5.73
N ASN A 239 -8.52 3.94 6.12
CA ASN A 239 -9.46 4.13 7.22
C ASN A 239 -8.94 3.63 8.59
N VAL A 240 -7.66 3.22 8.69
CA VAL A 240 -7.08 2.64 9.92
C VAL A 240 -7.09 3.61 11.11
N ASN A 241 -6.95 4.91 10.85
CA ASN A 241 -7.15 5.96 11.85
C ASN A 241 -7.44 7.33 11.18
N PRO A 242 -8.05 8.27 11.91
CA PRO A 242 -8.39 9.60 11.36
C PRO A 242 -7.20 10.45 10.89
N ALA A 243 -6.00 10.25 11.44
CA ALA A 243 -4.82 11.03 11.03
C ALA A 243 -4.35 10.63 9.64
N VAL A 244 -4.34 9.33 9.31
CA VAL A 244 -4.08 8.83 7.95
C VAL A 244 -5.14 9.33 6.98
N ILE A 245 -6.43 9.29 7.35
CA ILE A 245 -7.53 9.86 6.54
C ILE A 245 -7.26 11.34 6.23
N ALA A 246 -6.82 12.12 7.21
CA ALA A 246 -6.53 13.54 7.02
C ALA A 246 -5.37 13.78 6.05
N ILE A 247 -4.29 12.99 6.13
CA ILE A 247 -3.13 13.10 5.22
C ILE A 247 -3.51 12.65 3.81
N GLN A 248 -4.26 11.56 3.68
CA GLN A 248 -4.83 11.11 2.40
C GLN A 248 -5.69 12.21 1.76
N THR A 249 -6.59 12.81 2.55
CA THR A 249 -7.43 13.93 2.11
C THR A 249 -6.58 15.11 1.65
N LEU A 250 -5.49 15.43 2.37
CA LEU A 250 -4.58 16.51 2.00
C LEU A 250 -3.97 16.31 0.61
N PHE A 251 -3.44 15.11 0.32
CA PHE A 251 -2.82 14.84 -0.98
C PHE A 251 -3.85 14.69 -2.11
N MET A 252 -5.05 14.18 -1.84
CA MET A 252 -6.16 14.22 -2.79
C MET A 252 -6.55 15.67 -3.13
N ARG A 253 -6.71 16.54 -2.13
CA ARG A 253 -7.02 17.96 -2.34
C ARG A 253 -5.92 18.66 -3.12
N ASN A 254 -4.67 18.34 -2.84
CA ASN A 254 -3.54 18.91 -3.56
C ASN A 254 -3.52 18.46 -5.03
N HIS A 255 -3.88 17.22 -5.34
CA HIS A 255 -4.08 16.79 -6.73
C HIS A 255 -5.15 17.64 -7.42
N ASN A 256 -6.33 17.79 -6.81
CA ASN A 256 -7.43 18.56 -7.40
C ASN A 256 -7.05 20.04 -7.59
N ARG A 257 -6.31 20.62 -6.65
CA ARG A 257 -5.76 21.98 -6.76
C ARG A 257 -4.76 22.11 -7.91
N LEU A 258 -3.89 21.12 -8.10
CA LEU A 258 -2.93 21.11 -9.23
C LEU A 258 -3.66 20.95 -10.58
N ALA A 259 -4.70 20.11 -10.64
CA ALA A 259 -5.50 19.95 -11.85
C ALA A 259 -6.18 21.26 -12.27
N GLU A 260 -6.74 22.02 -11.29
CA GLU A 260 -7.29 23.36 -11.53
C GLU A 260 -6.23 24.34 -12.07
N MET A 261 -5.06 24.39 -11.43
CA MET A 261 -3.96 25.24 -11.90
C MET A 261 -3.55 24.90 -13.34
N TYR A 262 -3.44 23.62 -13.68
CA TYR A 262 -3.08 23.22 -15.03
C TYR A 262 -4.18 23.52 -16.06
N ALA A 263 -5.46 23.47 -15.67
CA ALA A 263 -6.57 23.83 -16.54
C ALA A 263 -6.55 25.34 -16.87
N ASP A 264 -6.24 26.18 -15.87
CA ASP A 264 -6.11 27.63 -16.06
C ASP A 264 -4.92 27.99 -16.96
N GLU A 265 -3.77 27.32 -16.77
CA GLU A 265 -2.56 27.55 -17.55
C GLU A 265 -2.62 26.94 -18.96
N ASN A 266 -3.43 25.89 -19.15
CA ASN A 266 -3.49 25.13 -20.40
C ASN A 266 -4.95 24.88 -20.86
N PRO A 267 -5.67 25.92 -21.35
CA PRO A 267 -7.10 25.80 -21.68
C PRO A 267 -7.46 24.78 -22.77
N GLY A 268 -6.47 24.26 -23.51
CA GLY A 268 -6.65 23.23 -24.55
C GLY A 268 -6.42 21.80 -24.08
N TRP A 269 -6.03 21.57 -22.82
CA TRP A 269 -5.78 20.23 -22.30
C TRP A 269 -7.09 19.52 -21.95
N ASN A 270 -7.15 18.21 -22.20
CA ASN A 270 -8.29 17.38 -21.83
C ASN A 270 -8.14 16.81 -20.41
N ASP A 271 -9.16 16.09 -19.93
CA ASP A 271 -9.17 15.46 -18.60
C ASP A 271 -7.93 14.59 -18.31
N GLU A 272 -7.51 13.76 -19.27
CA GLU A 272 -6.35 12.88 -19.10
C GLU A 272 -5.05 13.68 -18.98
N ASP A 273 -4.86 14.69 -19.85
CA ASP A 273 -3.67 15.53 -19.84
C ASP A 273 -3.55 16.26 -18.48
N LEU A 274 -4.67 16.77 -17.95
CA LEU A 274 -4.75 17.43 -16.64
C LEU A 274 -4.48 16.46 -15.48
N TYR A 275 -5.15 15.30 -15.48
CA TYR A 275 -5.02 14.28 -14.42
C TYR A 275 -3.58 13.80 -14.29
N TYR A 276 -2.94 13.45 -15.40
CA TYR A 276 -1.57 12.94 -15.37
C TYR A 276 -0.54 14.03 -15.02
N ALA A 277 -0.76 15.28 -15.45
CA ALA A 277 0.09 16.40 -15.03
C ALA A 277 -0.02 16.67 -13.52
N ALA A 278 -1.24 16.72 -12.98
CA ALA A 278 -1.51 16.88 -11.56
C ALA A 278 -0.93 15.71 -10.74
N ARG A 279 -1.15 14.47 -11.20
CA ARG A 279 -0.58 13.25 -10.59
C ARG A 279 0.94 13.33 -10.52
N LYS A 280 1.61 13.61 -11.63
CA LYS A 280 3.08 13.70 -11.70
C LYS A 280 3.66 14.68 -10.68
N TRP A 281 3.08 15.87 -10.58
CA TRP A 281 3.58 16.90 -9.66
C TRP A 281 3.24 16.63 -8.20
N ASN A 282 2.07 16.06 -7.92
CA ASN A 282 1.73 15.65 -6.56
C ASN A 282 2.69 14.54 -6.07
N ILE A 283 3.01 13.56 -6.92
CA ILE A 283 4.01 12.51 -6.62
C ILE A 283 5.38 13.13 -6.36
N ALA A 284 5.83 14.06 -7.21
CA ALA A 284 7.12 14.73 -7.00
C ALA A 284 7.17 15.49 -5.66
N GLN A 285 6.06 16.11 -5.25
CA GLN A 285 5.93 16.78 -3.96
C GLN A 285 5.96 15.76 -2.79
N MET A 286 5.25 14.63 -2.91
CA MET A 286 5.30 13.53 -1.95
C MET A 286 6.73 13.01 -1.78
N GLN A 287 7.44 12.76 -2.87
CA GLN A 287 8.84 12.35 -2.86
C GLN A 287 9.75 13.37 -2.19
N ALA A 288 9.56 14.66 -2.49
CA ALA A 288 10.33 15.73 -1.86
C ALA A 288 10.07 15.82 -0.35
N VAL A 289 8.81 15.68 0.08
CA VAL A 289 8.43 15.68 1.50
C VAL A 289 9.04 14.47 2.20
N CYS A 290 8.86 13.25 1.70
CA CYS A 290 9.42 12.04 2.30
C CYS A 290 10.94 12.14 2.46
N ASN A 291 11.65 12.54 1.40
CA ASN A 291 13.12 12.59 1.42
C ASN A 291 13.69 13.72 2.29
N ARG A 292 13.00 14.85 2.42
CA ARG A 292 13.53 16.02 3.15
C ARG A 292 13.02 16.10 4.58
N ALA A 293 11.76 15.76 4.82
CA ALA A 293 11.14 15.88 6.14
C ALA A 293 11.57 14.74 7.08
N LEU A 294 11.69 13.50 6.56
CA LEU A 294 12.10 12.35 7.38
C LEU A 294 13.61 12.27 7.59
N ALA A 295 14.41 12.86 6.70
CA ALA A 295 15.87 12.92 6.86
C ALA A 295 16.32 13.98 7.89
N ALA A 296 15.45 14.95 8.20
CA ALA A 296 15.72 16.05 9.13
C ALA A 296 15.14 15.82 10.54
N SER A 297 14.36 14.74 10.73
CA SER A 297 13.78 14.30 12.01
C SER A 297 14.60 13.21 12.67
#